data_AF-A0A9P6A2F5-F1
#
_entry.id   AF-A0A9P6A2F5-F1
#
_cell.length_a   1.000
_cell.length_b   1.000
_cell.length_c   1.000
_cell.angle_alpha   90.00
_cell.angle_beta   90.00
_cell.angle_gamma   90.00
#
_symmetry.space_group_name_H-M   'P 1'
#
loop_
_entity.id
_entity.type
_entity.pdbx_description
1 polymer ?
#
loop_
_entity_poly.entity_id
_entity_poly.type
_entity_poly.pdbx_seq_one_letter_code
_entity_poly.pdbx_strand_id
1 'polypeptide(L)'
;MIAKPLIPRGGVISLSTKTYMRLAVILSLLFIAALSCSFAGAGPEDDALKLILNDVLTTSGPGIVLTGENVDVDVDEPSITIRWAILACGDDYTLPGSVGLHGSSCGLPAMPLDIYVDSDVEPTARYDPSQIPYNRDSGSRRSIQNLVQFDSDHVLNVEQARLYPFDTYFLSSTLRIVSPTNQTLPIRRLATIGETSSFVVKTVDIESYFNAANNTESPSRDIDMFITRPGNARAFALLLFGVSWILTHVTICHVIIARMLRDVKPLLKHIISTGAILIALPQIRNSMPDAPGLDGVLIDCIGFFPQMVITSISVIFLLIILAAREYDIIGRGRSSSRSSGSHSLAMSSRPRPPPVPSQNATSKEISQYDLHRMIKHLKGQYVFPPVQPGSLHRLDTSRDLQHCRSRTLSKIMEAGELHRH
;
A
#
# COMPACT_ATOMS: atom_id res chain seq x y z
N MET A 1 -17.68 38.88 50.60
CA MET A 1 -17.62 38.11 49.34
C MET A 1 -16.82 36.85 49.61
N ILE A 2 -17.51 35.72 49.70
CA ILE A 2 -16.91 34.43 50.09
C ILE A 2 -16.40 33.76 48.81
N ALA A 3 -15.07 33.66 48.68
CA ALA A 3 -14.44 32.86 47.65
C ALA A 3 -14.75 31.38 47.91
N LYS A 4 -15.40 30.71 46.96
CA LYS A 4 -15.58 29.27 47.01
C LYS A 4 -14.25 28.59 46.68
N PRO A 5 -13.79 27.62 47.49
CA PRO A 5 -12.65 26.80 47.12
C PRO A 5 -13.09 25.79 46.05
N LEU A 6 -12.41 25.80 44.92
CA LEU A 6 -12.46 24.72 43.94
C LEU A 6 -11.72 23.52 44.55
N ILE A 7 -12.48 22.50 44.98
CA ILE A 7 -11.93 21.22 45.40
C ILE A 7 -11.82 20.35 44.13
N PRO A 8 -10.60 20.04 43.64
CA PRO A 8 -10.44 19.19 42.46
C PRO A 8 -10.61 17.73 42.90
N ARG A 9 -11.75 17.11 42.59
CA ARG A 9 -11.92 15.66 42.62
C ARG A 9 -11.67 15.10 41.23
N GLY A 10 -10.48 14.53 41.04
CA GLY A 10 -10.07 13.80 39.84
C GLY A 10 -9.50 14.69 38.76
N GLY A 11 -8.16 14.71 38.62
CA GLY A 11 -7.41 15.50 37.65
C GLY A 11 -7.64 15.09 36.20
N VAL A 12 -8.84 15.31 35.68
CA VAL A 12 -9.15 15.29 34.25
C VAL A 12 -9.38 16.73 33.83
N ILE A 13 -8.32 17.38 33.33
CA ILE A 13 -8.44 18.71 32.73
C ILE A 13 -9.20 18.52 31.41
N SER A 14 -10.44 19.00 31.34
CA SER A 14 -11.22 18.96 30.10
C SER A 14 -10.59 19.95 29.10
N LEU A 15 -9.85 19.42 28.13
CA LEU A 15 -9.37 20.21 27.00
C LEU A 15 -10.58 20.73 26.20
N SER A 16 -10.59 22.03 25.93
CA SER A 16 -11.64 22.65 25.11
C SER A 16 -11.63 22.04 23.70
N THR A 17 -12.80 21.85 23.10
CA THR A 17 -12.95 21.44 21.68
C THR A 17 -12.12 22.31 20.72
N LYS A 18 -11.94 23.60 21.06
CA LYS A 18 -11.10 24.54 20.30
C LYS A 18 -9.62 24.14 20.33
N THR A 19 -9.14 23.59 21.45
CA THR A 19 -7.76 23.13 21.60
C THR A 19 -7.52 21.87 20.77
N TYR A 20 -8.49 20.94 20.73
CA TYR A 20 -8.41 19.75 19.87
C TYR A 20 -8.34 20.12 18.38
N MET A 21 -9.20 21.05 17.92
CA MET A 21 -9.18 21.51 16.54
C MET A 21 -7.85 22.19 16.17
N ARG A 22 -7.30 23.01 17.07
CA ARG A 22 -5.98 23.65 16.85
C ARG A 22 -4.85 22.63 16.79
N LEU A 23 -4.86 21.64 17.69
CA LEU A 23 -3.85 20.58 17.69
C LEU A 23 -3.90 19.75 16.40
N ALA A 24 -5.11 19.41 15.94
CA ALA A 24 -5.31 18.66 14.70
C ALA A 24 -4.80 19.43 13.47
N VAL A 25 -5.10 20.73 13.39
CA VAL A 25 -4.60 21.59 12.30
C VAL A 25 -3.08 21.71 12.35
N ILE A 26 -2.49 21.91 13.53
CA ILE A 26 -1.03 21.98 13.68
C ILE A 26 -0.37 20.65 13.28
N LEU A 27 -0.91 19.51 13.72
CA LEU A 27 -0.40 18.19 13.37
C LEU A 27 -0.50 17.93 11.86
N SER A 28 -1.61 18.32 11.24
CA SER A 28 -1.81 18.22 9.79
C SER A 28 -0.83 19.10 9.01
N LEU A 29 -0.61 20.35 9.44
CA LEU A 29 0.35 21.24 8.81
C LEU A 29 1.80 20.75 8.98
N LEU A 30 2.15 20.23 10.15
CA LEU A 30 3.47 19.62 10.39
C LEU A 30 3.67 18.37 9.54
N PHE A 31 2.64 17.54 9.38
CA PHE A 31 2.67 16.38 8.50
C PHE A 31 2.85 16.79 7.03
N ILE A 32 2.06 17.76 6.54
CA ILE A 32 2.21 18.29 5.17
C ILE A 32 3.59 18.93 4.97
N ALA A 33 4.10 19.66 5.96
CA ALA A 33 5.44 20.25 5.89
C ALA A 33 6.53 19.17 5.87
N ALA A 34 6.43 18.14 6.70
CA ALA A 34 7.37 17.00 6.69
C ALA A 34 7.35 16.26 5.35
N LEU A 35 6.16 16.03 4.79
CA LEU A 35 5.99 15.48 3.43
C LEU A 35 6.62 16.39 2.38
N SER A 36 6.36 17.69 2.44
CA SER A 36 6.89 18.67 1.49
C SER A 36 8.42 18.72 1.54
N CYS A 37 9.01 18.66 2.73
CA CYS A 37 10.46 18.56 2.91
C CYS A 37 11.06 17.26 2.37
N SER A 38 10.28 16.18 2.27
CA SER A 38 10.77 14.92 1.65
C SER A 38 10.96 15.03 0.13
N PHE A 39 10.36 16.04 -0.51
CA PHE A 39 10.56 16.36 -1.93
C PHE A 39 11.69 17.38 -2.17
N ALA A 40 12.21 18.02 -1.11
CA ALA A 40 13.31 18.98 -1.22
C ALA A 40 14.63 18.23 -1.41
N GLY A 41 14.94 17.87 -2.66
CA GLY A 41 16.13 17.09 -3.02
C GLY A 41 16.06 16.44 -4.39
N ALA A 42 14.87 16.35 -5.00
CA ALA A 42 14.69 15.87 -6.37
C ALA A 42 15.26 16.91 -7.38
N GLY A 43 16.55 16.81 -7.66
CA GLY A 43 17.20 17.53 -8.75
C GLY A 43 17.00 16.79 -10.09
N PRO A 44 17.17 17.47 -11.24
CA PRO A 44 17.14 16.79 -12.53
C PRO A 44 18.33 15.82 -12.66
N GLU A 45 18.03 14.52 -12.76
CA GLU A 45 19.01 13.41 -12.86
C GLU A 45 19.83 13.45 -14.16
N ASP A 46 19.31 14.09 -15.23
CA ASP A 46 19.90 14.12 -16.57
C ASP A 46 21.31 14.70 -16.65
N ASP A 47 21.73 15.51 -15.67
CA ASP A 47 23.05 16.13 -15.65
C ASP A 47 24.14 15.21 -15.06
N ALA A 48 23.77 14.25 -14.20
CA ALA A 48 24.76 13.46 -13.45
C ALA A 48 25.58 12.54 -14.38
N LEU A 49 24.91 11.80 -15.27
CA LEU A 49 25.59 10.90 -16.21
C LEU A 49 26.45 11.72 -17.18
N LYS A 50 25.91 12.80 -17.73
CA LYS A 50 26.63 13.70 -18.65
C LYS A 50 27.93 14.24 -18.04
N LEU A 51 27.90 14.64 -16.77
CA LEU A 51 29.10 15.08 -16.05
C LEU A 51 30.13 13.95 -15.94
N ILE A 52 29.69 12.73 -15.61
CA ILE A 52 30.57 11.55 -15.54
C ILE A 52 31.21 11.28 -16.91
N LEU A 53 30.44 11.26 -18.00
CA LEU A 53 30.95 10.96 -19.35
C LEU A 53 31.97 12.00 -19.82
N ASN A 54 31.68 13.29 -19.59
CA ASN A 54 32.60 14.35 -19.99
C ASN A 54 33.91 14.33 -19.19
N ASP A 55 33.87 13.87 -17.93
CA ASP A 55 35.07 13.73 -17.08
C ASP A 55 35.95 12.54 -17.52
N VAL A 56 35.42 11.52 -18.19
CA VAL A 56 36.21 10.35 -18.63
C VAL A 56 37.38 10.77 -19.52
N LEU A 57 37.15 11.68 -20.47
CA LEU A 57 38.20 12.15 -21.39
C LEU A 57 39.37 12.80 -20.64
N THR A 58 39.10 13.50 -19.54
CA THR A 58 40.12 14.18 -18.74
C THR A 58 40.80 13.26 -17.73
N THR A 59 40.05 12.32 -17.14
CA THR A 59 40.50 11.53 -15.99
C THR A 59 41.05 10.16 -16.40
N SER A 60 40.38 9.45 -17.31
CA SER A 60 40.72 8.07 -17.71
C SER A 60 41.35 7.98 -19.10
N GLY A 61 41.28 9.04 -19.90
CA GLY A 61 41.75 9.07 -21.29
C GLY A 61 40.79 8.39 -22.28
N PRO A 62 41.13 8.38 -23.59
CA PRO A 62 40.26 7.84 -24.63
C PRO A 62 40.12 6.31 -24.55
N GLY A 63 38.94 5.81 -24.92
CA GLY A 63 38.63 4.37 -24.95
C GLY A 63 37.15 4.06 -24.78
N ILE A 64 36.85 2.79 -24.49
CA ILE A 64 35.48 2.28 -24.34
C ILE A 64 34.96 2.52 -22.91
N VAL A 65 33.69 2.91 -22.82
CA VAL A 65 32.98 3.21 -21.57
C VAL A 65 31.65 2.47 -21.58
N LEU A 66 31.30 1.85 -20.45
CA LEU A 66 29.97 1.25 -20.28
C LEU A 66 29.22 2.02 -19.19
N THR A 67 27.99 2.40 -19.48
CA THR A 67 27.15 3.17 -18.56
C THR A 67 25.82 2.47 -18.31
N GLY A 68 25.53 2.09 -17.07
CA GLY A 68 24.23 1.57 -16.65
C GLY A 68 23.18 2.69 -16.61
N GLU A 69 22.45 2.88 -17.70
CA GLU A 69 21.41 3.91 -17.84
C GLU A 69 20.15 3.59 -17.03
N ASN A 70 19.90 2.31 -16.77
CA ASN A 70 18.80 1.87 -15.92
C ASN A 70 19.29 0.77 -14.99
N VAL A 71 18.79 0.82 -13.76
CA VAL A 71 19.06 -0.18 -12.72
C VAL A 71 17.72 -0.57 -12.13
N ASP A 72 17.29 -1.79 -12.41
CA ASP A 72 16.08 -2.36 -11.85
C ASP A 72 16.46 -3.32 -10.73
N VAL A 73 15.90 -3.12 -9.54
CA VAL A 73 16.23 -3.91 -8.34
C VAL A 73 14.96 -4.62 -7.92
N ASP A 74 14.97 -5.94 -8.06
CA ASP A 74 13.92 -6.80 -7.52
C ASP A 74 14.33 -7.26 -6.12
N VAL A 75 13.46 -6.98 -5.15
CA VAL A 75 13.66 -7.35 -3.75
C VAL A 75 13.01 -8.69 -3.43
N ASP A 76 11.93 -9.03 -4.13
CA ASP A 76 11.20 -10.27 -3.91
C ASP A 76 11.99 -11.44 -4.48
N GLU A 77 12.56 -11.25 -5.68
CA GLU A 77 13.63 -12.08 -6.21
C GLU A 77 14.93 -11.27 -6.11
N PRO A 78 15.85 -11.56 -5.16
CA PRO A 78 16.98 -10.70 -4.83
C PRO A 78 17.99 -10.61 -5.98
N SER A 79 17.65 -9.77 -6.94
CA SER A 79 18.28 -9.67 -8.25
C SER A 79 18.28 -8.22 -8.71
N ILE A 80 19.21 -7.94 -9.60
CA ILE A 80 19.39 -6.62 -10.18
C ILE A 80 19.66 -6.77 -11.66
N THR A 81 18.89 -6.04 -12.45
CA THR A 81 19.08 -5.92 -13.90
C THR A 81 19.67 -4.56 -14.21
N ILE A 82 20.82 -4.55 -14.87
CA ILE A 82 21.49 -3.32 -15.29
C ILE A 82 21.41 -3.23 -16.81
N ARG A 83 20.83 -2.13 -17.31
CA ARG A 83 20.83 -1.81 -18.74
C ARG A 83 22.05 -0.96 -19.06
N TRP A 84 23.04 -1.59 -19.69
CA TRP A 84 24.27 -0.95 -20.09
C TRP A 84 24.14 -0.31 -21.47
N ALA A 85 24.65 0.90 -21.61
CA ALA A 85 24.91 1.54 -22.89
C ALA A 85 26.39 1.47 -23.23
N ILE A 86 26.66 1.12 -24.48
CA ILE A 86 28.01 0.90 -25.00
C ILE A 86 28.48 2.18 -25.67
N LEU A 87 29.51 2.81 -25.10
CA LEU A 87 30.00 4.12 -25.53
C LEU A 87 31.51 4.10 -25.75
N ALA A 88 31.99 5.09 -26.50
CA ALA A 88 33.39 5.35 -26.71
C ALA A 88 33.68 6.84 -26.56
N CYS A 89 34.80 7.16 -25.95
CA CYS A 89 35.28 8.53 -25.79
C CYS A 89 36.61 8.69 -26.54
N GLY A 90 36.72 9.75 -27.34
CA GLY A 90 37.92 10.07 -28.13
C GLY A 90 37.79 9.73 -29.61
N ASP A 91 38.34 10.60 -30.46
CA ASP A 91 38.07 10.61 -31.91
C ASP A 91 38.37 9.26 -32.60
N ASP A 92 39.46 8.58 -32.20
CA ASP A 92 39.88 7.29 -32.77
C ASP A 92 38.95 6.12 -32.40
N TYR A 93 38.23 6.23 -31.28
CA TYR A 93 37.34 5.20 -30.78
C TYR A 93 35.88 5.48 -31.12
N THR A 94 35.53 6.73 -31.43
CA THR A 94 34.16 7.13 -31.73
C THR A 94 33.80 6.93 -33.20
N LEU A 95 32.62 6.37 -33.42
CA LEU A 95 32.04 6.16 -34.72
C LEU A 95 31.62 7.52 -35.32
N PRO A 96 32.12 7.91 -36.50
CA PRO A 96 31.79 9.19 -37.10
C PRO A 96 30.29 9.37 -37.31
N GLY A 97 29.79 10.56 -36.96
CA GLY A 97 28.37 10.92 -37.05
C GLY A 97 27.51 10.38 -35.90
N SER A 98 28.08 9.70 -34.91
CA SER A 98 27.36 9.34 -33.69
C SER A 98 27.14 10.58 -32.81
N VAL A 99 25.94 10.65 -32.23
CA VAL A 99 25.60 11.69 -31.24
C VAL A 99 25.86 11.11 -29.87
N GLY A 100 26.47 11.90 -28.98
CA GLY A 100 26.77 11.42 -27.65
C GLY A 100 25.54 11.27 -26.75
N LEU A 101 25.60 10.28 -25.87
CA LEU A 101 24.53 10.01 -24.92
C LEU A 101 24.36 11.19 -23.96
N HIS A 102 23.12 11.63 -23.72
CA HIS A 102 22.78 12.86 -22.97
C HIS A 102 23.50 14.14 -23.47
N GLY A 103 23.93 14.17 -24.74
CA GLY A 103 24.68 15.29 -25.31
C GLY A 103 26.10 15.42 -24.73
N SER A 104 26.69 14.31 -24.28
CA SER A 104 28.10 14.21 -23.89
C SER A 104 29.03 14.22 -25.11
N SER A 105 30.33 14.36 -24.86
CA SER A 105 31.39 14.26 -25.89
C SER A 105 31.72 12.83 -26.31
N CYS A 106 31.10 11.81 -25.70
CA CYS A 106 31.36 10.40 -25.99
C CYS A 106 30.27 9.85 -26.91
N GLY A 107 30.67 9.18 -28.00
CA GLY A 107 29.78 8.63 -29.02
C GLY A 107 29.67 7.10 -28.99
N LEU A 108 29.22 6.52 -30.10
CA LEU A 108 29.19 5.07 -30.28
C LEU A 108 30.59 4.54 -30.62
N PRO A 109 30.98 3.30 -30.26
CA PRO A 109 32.27 2.74 -30.66
C PRO A 109 32.42 2.55 -32.17
N ALA A 110 33.60 2.82 -32.71
CA ALA A 110 33.94 2.65 -34.13
C ALA A 110 34.28 1.21 -34.54
N MET A 111 34.45 0.32 -33.56
CA MET A 111 34.89 -1.06 -33.75
C MET A 111 33.88 -2.05 -33.17
N PRO A 112 33.79 -3.28 -33.70
CA PRO A 112 32.94 -4.34 -33.14
C PRO A 112 33.48 -4.81 -31.78
N LEU A 113 32.57 -5.13 -30.86
CA LEU A 113 32.90 -5.48 -29.47
C LEU A 113 32.08 -6.71 -29.03
N ASP A 114 32.75 -7.68 -28.41
CA ASP A 114 32.13 -8.77 -27.67
C ASP A 114 32.31 -8.49 -26.17
N ILE A 115 31.20 -8.32 -25.46
CA ILE A 115 31.16 -7.95 -24.05
C ILE A 115 30.79 -9.18 -23.23
N TYR A 116 31.61 -9.47 -22.22
CA TYR A 116 31.40 -10.57 -21.29
C TYR A 116 31.20 -10.00 -19.90
N VAL A 117 30.14 -10.47 -19.25
CA VAL A 117 29.80 -10.16 -17.87
C VAL A 117 30.10 -11.40 -17.02
N ASP A 118 30.73 -11.20 -15.87
CA ASP A 118 31.10 -12.24 -14.89
C ASP A 118 31.87 -13.43 -15.47
N SER A 119 32.68 -13.15 -16.50
CA SER A 119 33.48 -14.14 -17.22
C SER A 119 32.66 -15.31 -17.79
N ASP A 120 31.44 -15.03 -18.26
CA ASP A 120 30.62 -16.02 -18.96
C ASP A 120 31.35 -16.60 -20.19
N VAL A 121 30.95 -17.81 -20.59
CA VAL A 121 31.51 -18.56 -21.71
C VAL A 121 31.13 -17.92 -23.03
N GLU A 122 29.90 -17.43 -23.13
CA GLU A 122 29.39 -16.70 -24.30
C GLU A 122 29.35 -15.20 -24.01
N PRO A 123 29.54 -14.34 -25.04
CA PRO A 123 29.42 -12.91 -24.84
C PRO A 123 27.96 -12.56 -24.55
N THR A 124 27.73 -11.89 -23.43
CA THR A 124 26.42 -11.35 -23.01
C THR A 124 25.87 -10.38 -24.06
N ALA A 125 26.75 -9.62 -24.72
CA ALA A 125 26.37 -8.71 -25.78
C ALA A 125 27.41 -8.66 -26.91
N ARG A 126 26.91 -8.46 -28.14
CA ARG A 126 27.74 -8.20 -29.31
C ARG A 126 27.33 -6.88 -29.95
N TYR A 127 28.30 -6.00 -30.15
CA TYR A 127 28.12 -4.72 -30.81
C TYR A 127 28.79 -4.73 -32.18
N ASP A 128 28.08 -4.27 -33.20
CA ASP A 128 28.58 -4.16 -34.57
C ASP A 128 28.26 -2.76 -35.14
N PRO A 129 29.27 -1.88 -35.35
CA PRO A 129 29.05 -0.53 -35.86
C PRO A 129 28.53 -0.50 -37.32
N SER A 130 28.67 -1.60 -38.07
CA SER A 130 28.19 -1.69 -39.45
C SER A 130 26.66 -1.80 -39.54
N GLN A 131 26.03 -2.27 -38.46
CA GLN A 131 24.57 -2.43 -38.37
C GLN A 131 23.86 -1.15 -37.94
N ILE A 132 24.60 -0.13 -37.48
CA ILE A 132 24.03 1.13 -37.02
C ILE A 132 23.57 1.98 -38.21
N PRO A 133 22.26 2.25 -38.35
CA PRO A 133 21.74 3.01 -39.48
C PRO A 133 22.16 4.48 -39.40
N TYR A 134 22.44 5.05 -40.57
CA TYR A 134 22.80 6.47 -40.71
C TYR A 134 21.87 7.18 -41.68
N ASN A 135 21.65 8.47 -41.42
CA ASN A 135 20.95 9.35 -42.32
C ASN A 135 21.91 9.77 -43.44
N ARG A 136 21.52 9.51 -44.70
CA ARG A 136 22.34 9.82 -45.87
C ARG A 136 22.60 11.32 -46.06
N ASP A 137 21.67 12.17 -45.68
CA ASP A 137 21.73 13.61 -45.94
C ASP A 137 22.55 14.37 -44.89
N SER A 138 22.49 13.94 -43.62
CA SER A 138 23.22 14.57 -42.51
C SER A 138 24.46 13.81 -42.06
N GLY A 139 24.64 12.56 -42.51
CA GLY A 139 25.68 11.65 -41.99
C GLY A 139 25.45 11.23 -40.53
N SER A 140 24.38 11.69 -39.90
CA SER A 140 24.08 11.41 -38.49
C SER A 140 23.62 9.97 -38.32
N ARG A 141 24.21 9.29 -37.33
CA ARG A 141 23.85 7.93 -36.95
C ARG A 141 22.72 7.93 -35.94
N ARG A 142 21.79 6.99 -36.09
CA ARG A 142 20.70 6.78 -35.14
C ARG A 142 21.15 5.78 -34.08
N SER A 143 21.09 6.21 -32.83
CA SER A 143 21.26 5.32 -31.67
C SER A 143 19.95 4.56 -31.46
N ILE A 144 19.90 3.30 -31.88
CA ILE A 144 18.77 2.40 -31.62
C ILE A 144 19.13 1.61 -30.36
N GLN A 145 18.35 1.77 -29.29
CA GLN A 145 18.63 1.19 -27.97
C GLN A 145 19.02 -0.30 -28.05
N ASN A 146 18.24 -1.11 -28.76
CA ASN A 146 18.50 -2.56 -28.89
C ASN A 146 19.80 -2.94 -29.65
N LEU A 147 20.47 -2.00 -30.32
CA LEU A 147 21.74 -2.24 -31.02
C LEU A 147 22.96 -1.71 -30.27
N VAL A 148 22.75 -0.87 -29.27
CA VAL A 148 23.80 -0.12 -28.56
C VAL A 148 23.71 -0.28 -27.04
N GLN A 149 22.70 -1.00 -26.56
CA GLN A 149 22.46 -1.32 -25.17
C GLN A 149 22.25 -2.82 -25.01
N PHE A 150 22.57 -3.31 -23.81
CA PHE A 150 22.32 -4.68 -23.41
C PHE A 150 21.97 -4.75 -21.93
N ASP A 151 21.25 -5.80 -21.55
CA ASP A 151 20.85 -6.03 -20.17
C ASP A 151 21.76 -7.11 -19.56
N SER A 152 22.10 -6.96 -18.28
CA SER A 152 22.80 -7.99 -17.50
C SER A 152 22.09 -8.20 -16.17
N ASP A 153 21.81 -9.46 -15.85
CA ASP A 153 21.10 -9.85 -14.64
C ASP A 153 22.08 -10.44 -13.62
N HIS A 154 21.95 -10.00 -12.36
CA HIS A 154 22.83 -10.41 -11.28
C HIS A 154 22.04 -10.79 -10.04
N VAL A 155 22.58 -11.71 -9.24
CA VAL A 155 22.04 -12.07 -7.93
C VAL A 155 22.68 -11.19 -6.85
N LEU A 156 21.85 -10.58 -6.02
CA LEU A 156 22.30 -9.67 -4.95
C LEU A 156 22.77 -10.45 -3.71
N ASN A 157 23.80 -9.92 -3.05
CA ASN A 157 24.10 -10.32 -1.67
C ASN A 157 23.09 -9.67 -0.71
N VAL A 158 22.33 -10.51 0.01
CA VAL A 158 21.18 -10.17 0.85
C VAL A 158 21.42 -10.29 2.36
N GLU A 159 22.68 -10.29 2.83
CA GLU A 159 23.01 -10.44 4.25
C GLU A 159 22.18 -9.54 5.19
N GLN A 160 21.85 -8.32 4.76
CA GLN A 160 21.11 -7.33 5.54
C GLN A 160 19.66 -7.11 5.08
N ALA A 161 19.13 -7.92 4.16
CA ALA A 161 17.79 -7.75 3.59
C ALA A 161 16.67 -7.79 4.65
N ARG A 162 16.87 -8.51 5.76
CA ARG A 162 15.91 -8.58 6.87
C ARG A 162 15.68 -7.26 7.62
N LEU A 163 16.51 -6.24 7.40
CA LEU A 163 16.53 -4.99 8.19
C LEU A 163 15.64 -3.88 7.62
N TYR A 164 14.71 -4.19 6.72
CA TYR A 164 13.77 -3.21 6.15
C TYR A 164 13.22 -2.23 7.20
N PRO A 165 13.21 -0.90 6.92
CA PRO A 165 13.61 -0.24 5.65
C PRO A 165 15.11 0.17 5.61
N PHE A 166 15.93 -0.34 6.53
CA PHE A 166 17.37 -0.10 6.63
C PHE A 166 18.21 -1.23 6.01
N ASP A 167 17.56 -2.08 5.22
CA ASP A 167 18.18 -3.07 4.37
C ASP A 167 19.20 -2.44 3.41
N THR A 168 20.24 -3.22 3.14
CA THR A 168 21.31 -2.89 2.19
C THR A 168 21.62 -4.12 1.36
N TYR A 169 21.87 -3.91 0.08
CA TYR A 169 22.25 -4.96 -0.85
C TYR A 169 23.62 -4.63 -1.46
N PHE A 170 24.36 -5.68 -1.78
CA PHE A 170 25.68 -5.56 -2.37
C PHE A 170 25.77 -6.41 -3.64
N LEU A 171 26.38 -5.85 -4.68
CA LEU A 171 26.75 -6.53 -5.91
C LEU A 171 28.23 -6.29 -6.17
N SER A 172 28.93 -7.31 -6.63
CA SER A 172 30.24 -7.19 -7.26
C SER A 172 30.18 -7.95 -8.57
N SER A 173 30.50 -7.28 -9.68
CA SER A 173 30.48 -7.86 -11.02
C SER A 173 31.72 -7.45 -11.79
N THR A 174 32.17 -8.31 -12.72
CA THR A 174 33.32 -8.06 -13.57
C THR A 174 32.93 -8.02 -15.04
N LEU A 175 33.45 -7.04 -15.78
CA LEU A 175 33.20 -6.86 -17.19
C LEU A 175 34.51 -6.90 -17.96
N ARG A 176 34.50 -7.56 -19.12
CA ARG A 176 35.61 -7.55 -20.07
C ARG A 176 35.11 -7.42 -21.50
N ILE A 177 35.91 -6.77 -22.33
CA ILE A 177 35.61 -6.58 -23.74
C ILE A 177 36.68 -7.28 -24.57
N VAL A 178 36.23 -7.99 -25.60
CA VAL A 178 37.09 -8.67 -26.56
C VAL A 178 36.71 -8.20 -27.96
N SER A 179 37.71 -7.89 -28.78
CA SER A 179 37.55 -7.67 -30.21
C SER A 179 37.26 -9.00 -30.92
N PRO A 180 36.57 -9.03 -32.08
CA PRO A 180 36.42 -10.24 -32.89
C PRO A 180 37.74 -10.93 -33.28
N THR A 181 38.86 -10.21 -33.20
CA THR A 181 40.21 -10.76 -33.38
C THR A 181 40.77 -11.46 -32.12
N ASN A 182 39.93 -11.71 -31.10
CA ASN A 182 40.30 -12.26 -29.80
C ASN A 182 41.31 -11.40 -29.01
N GLN A 183 41.34 -10.09 -29.25
CA GLN A 183 42.17 -9.16 -28.49
C GLN A 183 41.32 -8.50 -27.39
N THR A 184 41.79 -8.54 -26.14
CA THR A 184 41.14 -7.87 -25.01
C THR A 184 41.33 -6.36 -25.09
N LEU A 185 40.24 -5.62 -24.87
CA LEU A 185 40.19 -4.16 -24.93
C LEU A 185 39.92 -3.60 -23.53
N PRO A 186 40.65 -2.57 -23.08
CA PRO A 186 40.44 -1.99 -21.76
C PRO A 186 39.16 -1.16 -21.71
N ILE A 187 38.37 -1.37 -20.66
CA ILE A 187 37.25 -0.50 -20.30
C ILE A 187 37.84 0.67 -19.50
N ARG A 188 37.54 1.92 -19.88
CA ARG A 188 38.08 3.12 -19.23
C ARG A 188 37.26 3.61 -18.04
N ARG A 189 35.98 3.26 -18.03
CA ARG A 189 35.05 3.65 -16.96
C ARG A 189 33.83 2.73 -16.98
N LEU A 190 33.44 2.27 -15.80
CA LEU A 190 32.10 1.77 -15.51
C LEU A 190 31.38 2.80 -14.63
N ALA A 191 30.13 3.11 -14.97
CA ALA A 191 29.30 3.99 -14.16
C ALA A 191 27.83 3.57 -14.30
N THR A 192 27.01 3.85 -13.30
CA THR A 192 25.55 3.71 -13.43
C THR A 192 24.84 4.96 -12.93
N ILE A 193 23.53 5.03 -13.17
CA ILE A 193 22.68 5.97 -12.46
C ILE A 193 22.77 5.73 -10.93
N GLY A 194 22.78 6.83 -10.17
CA GLY A 194 22.99 6.81 -8.73
C GLY A 194 21.71 6.76 -7.90
N GLU A 195 20.58 7.14 -8.49
CA GLU A 195 19.26 7.11 -7.88
C GLU A 195 18.28 6.45 -8.85
N THR A 196 17.38 5.64 -8.30
CA THR A 196 16.24 5.05 -8.99
C THR A 196 14.97 5.45 -8.22
N SER A 197 13.79 5.06 -8.69
CA SER A 197 12.53 5.40 -8.01
C SER A 197 12.48 4.95 -6.55
N SER A 198 13.19 3.86 -6.24
CA SER A 198 13.03 3.10 -5.00
C SER A 198 14.34 2.84 -4.25
N PHE A 199 15.48 3.11 -4.89
CA PHE A 199 16.81 2.83 -4.36
C PHE A 199 17.81 3.93 -4.69
N VAL A 200 18.81 4.05 -3.83
CA VAL A 200 20.04 4.82 -4.07
C VAL A 200 21.15 3.80 -4.30
N VAL A 201 21.77 3.87 -5.47
CA VAL A 201 22.82 2.97 -5.93
C VAL A 201 24.14 3.72 -5.91
N LYS A 202 25.06 3.28 -5.05
CA LYS A 202 26.42 3.82 -5.03
C LYS A 202 27.36 2.85 -5.71
N THR A 203 28.02 3.29 -6.77
CA THR A 203 28.94 2.45 -7.53
C THR A 203 30.39 2.82 -7.30
N VAL A 204 31.25 1.81 -7.18
CA VAL A 204 32.71 1.94 -7.18
C VAL A 204 33.24 1.23 -8.40
N ASP A 205 34.04 1.96 -9.18
CA ASP A 205 34.64 1.50 -10.43
C ASP A 205 36.11 1.14 -10.19
N ILE A 206 36.46 -0.12 -10.46
CA ILE A 206 37.76 -0.69 -10.10
C ILE A 206 38.40 -1.29 -11.36
N GLU A 207 39.58 -0.80 -11.73
CA GLU A 207 40.38 -1.43 -12.78
C GLU A 207 40.92 -2.78 -12.27
N SER A 208 40.63 -3.85 -13.01
CA SER A 208 40.97 -5.22 -12.63
C SER A 208 41.65 -5.95 -13.77
N TYR A 209 42.24 -7.10 -13.47
CA TYR A 209 42.94 -7.93 -14.46
C TYR A 209 42.64 -9.40 -14.17
N PHE A 210 42.47 -10.19 -15.23
CA PHE A 210 42.33 -11.64 -15.12
C PHE A 210 43.48 -12.35 -15.83
N ASN A 211 43.85 -13.51 -15.32
CA ASN A 211 44.89 -14.34 -15.91
C ASN A 211 44.29 -15.15 -17.06
N ALA A 212 44.65 -14.81 -18.29
CA ALA A 212 44.36 -15.66 -19.43
C ALA A 212 45.17 -16.97 -19.36
N ALA A 213 44.75 -18.00 -20.10
CA ALA A 213 45.35 -19.34 -20.10
C ALA A 213 46.88 -19.38 -20.35
N ASN A 214 47.43 -18.30 -20.94
CA ASN A 214 48.87 -18.15 -21.20
C ASN A 214 49.63 -17.41 -20.08
N ASN A 215 49.07 -17.26 -18.87
CA ASN A 215 49.59 -16.41 -17.78
C ASN A 215 49.83 -14.95 -18.23
N THR A 216 49.03 -14.49 -19.19
CA THR A 216 49.06 -13.09 -19.64
C THR A 216 47.91 -12.36 -18.95
N GLU A 217 48.23 -11.23 -18.33
CA GLU A 217 47.24 -10.37 -17.70
C GLU A 217 46.39 -9.74 -18.81
N SER A 218 45.09 -10.00 -18.74
CA SER A 218 44.10 -9.40 -19.63
C SER A 218 43.28 -8.38 -18.85
N PRO A 219 43.05 -7.18 -19.41
CA PRO A 219 42.30 -6.14 -18.72
C PRO A 219 40.84 -6.56 -18.55
N SER A 220 40.33 -6.33 -17.34
CA SER A 220 38.91 -6.36 -16.99
C SER A 220 38.59 -5.11 -16.18
N ARG A 221 37.32 -4.93 -15.82
CA ARG A 221 36.92 -3.85 -14.94
C ARG A 221 35.78 -4.32 -14.07
N ASP A 222 35.93 -4.09 -12.79
CA ASP A 222 34.97 -4.54 -11.79
C ASP A 222 34.12 -3.36 -11.34
N ILE A 223 32.87 -3.66 -11.03
CA ILE A 223 31.93 -2.72 -10.45
C ILE A 223 31.36 -3.29 -9.16
N ASP A 224 31.55 -2.53 -8.09
CA ASP A 224 30.92 -2.80 -6.81
C ASP A 224 29.73 -1.83 -6.64
N MET A 225 28.55 -2.37 -6.34
CA MET A 225 27.36 -1.57 -6.09
C MET A 225 26.86 -1.76 -4.67
N PHE A 226 26.60 -0.64 -4.00
CA PHE A 226 25.96 -0.57 -2.69
C PHE A 226 24.57 0.03 -2.86
N ILE A 227 23.55 -0.78 -2.66
CA ILE A 227 22.15 -0.43 -2.92
C ILE A 227 21.46 -0.24 -1.59
N THR A 228 20.82 0.91 -1.41
CA THR A 228 20.14 1.27 -0.16
C THR A 228 18.83 1.99 -0.43
N ARG A 229 17.85 1.89 0.46
CA ARG A 229 16.60 2.65 0.30
C ARG A 229 16.81 4.16 0.51
N PRO A 230 16.13 5.02 -0.28
CA PRO A 230 16.25 6.45 -0.15
C PRO A 230 15.61 6.92 1.17
N GLY A 231 16.07 8.08 1.65
CA GLY A 231 15.69 8.60 2.96
C GLY A 231 14.18 8.87 3.10
N ASN A 232 13.54 9.29 2.01
CA ASN A 232 12.09 9.48 1.92
C ASN A 232 11.33 8.16 2.14
N ALA A 233 11.65 7.09 1.41
CA ALA A 233 11.01 5.78 1.55
C ALA A 233 11.12 5.24 2.98
N ARG A 234 12.30 5.38 3.59
CA ARG A 234 12.54 5.03 5.01
C ARG A 234 11.63 5.81 5.95
N ALA A 235 11.52 7.14 5.76
CA ALA A 235 10.68 7.99 6.59
C ALA A 235 9.19 7.61 6.47
N PHE A 236 8.71 7.34 5.25
CA PHE A 236 7.35 6.89 5.00
C PHE A 236 7.04 5.56 5.68
N ALA A 237 7.91 4.56 5.53
CA ALA A 237 7.76 3.26 6.17
C ALA A 237 7.69 3.38 7.71
N LEU A 238 8.59 4.18 8.32
CA LEU A 238 8.59 4.43 9.76
C LEU A 238 7.35 5.18 10.26
N LEU A 239 6.85 6.13 9.47
CA LEU A 239 5.62 6.86 9.80
C LEU A 239 4.41 5.93 9.79
N LEU A 240 4.27 5.11 8.74
CA LEU A 240 3.21 4.11 8.65
C LEU A 240 3.30 3.09 9.79
N PHE A 241 4.52 2.65 10.13
CA PHE A 241 4.77 1.78 11.29
C PHE A 241 4.31 2.43 12.61
N GLY A 242 4.63 3.71 12.81
CA GLY A 242 4.18 4.48 13.97
C GLY A 242 2.65 4.62 14.03
N VAL A 243 2.00 4.94 12.91
CA VAL A 243 0.54 5.03 12.80
C VAL A 243 -0.12 3.69 13.14
N SER A 244 0.40 2.58 12.62
CA SER A 244 -0.09 1.23 12.95
C SER A 244 -0.03 0.96 14.45
N TRP A 245 1.07 1.29 15.11
CA TRP A 245 1.18 1.16 16.56
C TRP A 245 0.19 2.04 17.32
N ILE A 246 -0.02 3.28 16.90
CA ILE A 246 -1.02 4.17 17.53
C ILE A 246 -2.41 3.56 17.41
N LEU A 247 -2.78 3.03 16.24
CA LEU A 247 -4.06 2.37 16.03
C LEU A 247 -4.21 1.13 16.92
N THR A 248 -3.15 0.33 17.09
CA THR A 248 -3.15 -0.80 18.04
C THR A 248 -3.36 -0.34 19.49
N HIS A 249 -2.75 0.75 19.93
CA HIS A 249 -3.00 1.28 21.28
C HIS A 249 -4.44 1.79 21.43
N VAL A 250 -5.03 2.38 20.38
CA VAL A 250 -6.44 2.79 20.38
C VAL A 250 -7.38 1.60 20.60
N THR A 251 -7.07 0.41 20.06
CA THR A 251 -7.90 -0.79 20.33
C THR A 251 -7.87 -1.19 21.80
N ILE A 252 -6.71 -1.09 22.46
CA ILE A 252 -6.60 -1.34 23.91
C ILE A 252 -7.45 -0.32 24.67
N CYS A 253 -7.37 0.97 24.32
CA CYS A 253 -8.21 2.01 24.92
C CYS A 253 -9.71 1.72 24.75
N HIS A 254 -10.13 1.22 23.58
CA HIS A 254 -11.51 0.80 23.36
C HIS A 254 -11.96 -0.30 24.32
N VAL A 255 -11.13 -1.31 24.60
CA VAL A 255 -11.44 -2.37 25.58
C VAL A 255 -11.60 -1.78 26.99
N ILE A 256 -10.69 -0.89 27.39
CA ILE A 256 -10.72 -0.26 28.72
C ILE A 256 -11.99 0.58 28.89
N ILE A 257 -12.29 1.45 27.92
CA ILE A 257 -13.49 2.30 27.92
C ILE A 257 -14.75 1.44 27.91
N ALA A 258 -14.78 0.40 27.06
CA ALA A 258 -15.89 -0.54 27.00
C ALA A 258 -16.18 -1.16 28.36
N ARG A 259 -15.15 -1.59 29.10
CA ARG A 259 -15.29 -2.12 30.47
C ARG A 259 -15.91 -1.11 31.44
N MET A 260 -15.58 0.17 31.32
CA MET A 260 -16.08 1.22 32.21
C MET A 260 -17.52 1.65 31.90
N LEU A 261 -17.93 1.61 30.64
CA LEU A 261 -19.29 1.94 30.23
C LEU A 261 -20.27 0.84 30.69
N ARG A 262 -21.49 1.18 31.11
CA ARG A 262 -22.51 0.16 31.47
C ARG A 262 -23.46 -0.17 30.32
N ASP A 263 -23.61 0.73 29.36
CA ASP A 263 -24.55 0.58 28.25
C ASP A 263 -24.00 -0.27 27.10
N VAL A 264 -24.89 -0.97 26.41
CA VAL A 264 -24.56 -1.85 25.27
C VAL A 264 -24.49 -1.10 23.94
N LYS A 265 -25.31 -0.07 23.74
CA LYS A 265 -25.31 0.74 22.50
C LYS A 265 -23.94 1.38 22.16
N PRO A 266 -23.20 1.98 23.11
CA PRO A 266 -21.86 2.50 22.81
C PRO A 266 -20.83 1.40 22.59
N LEU A 267 -21.04 0.20 23.12
CA LEU A 267 -20.12 -0.94 22.96
C LEU A 267 -20.02 -1.41 21.51
N LEU A 268 -21.14 -1.45 20.78
CA LEU A 268 -21.16 -1.83 19.37
C LEU A 268 -20.27 -0.90 18.52
N LYS A 269 -20.25 0.41 18.83
CA LYS A 269 -19.38 1.38 18.14
C LYS A 269 -17.90 1.07 18.34
N HIS A 270 -17.51 0.65 19.56
CA HIS A 270 -16.14 0.26 19.86
C HIS A 270 -15.73 -1.03 19.16
N ILE A 271 -16.64 -2.00 19.03
CA ILE A 271 -16.41 -3.24 18.27
C ILE A 271 -16.20 -2.91 16.79
N ILE A 272 -17.10 -2.12 16.20
CA ILE A 272 -16.99 -1.73 14.78
C ILE A 272 -15.67 -0.98 14.52
N SER A 273 -15.33 -0.01 15.37
CA SER A 273 -14.07 0.74 15.28
C SER A 273 -12.84 -0.18 15.36
N THR A 274 -12.81 -1.08 16.35
CA THR A 274 -11.69 -2.00 16.57
C THR A 274 -11.57 -3.04 15.46
N GLY A 275 -12.70 -3.53 14.93
CA GLY A 275 -12.73 -4.41 13.75
C GLY A 275 -12.25 -3.71 12.48
N ALA A 276 -12.62 -2.44 12.28
CA ALA A 276 -12.10 -1.65 11.17
C ALA A 276 -10.58 -1.47 11.26
N ILE A 277 -10.04 -1.21 12.46
CA ILE A 277 -8.59 -1.14 12.69
C ILE A 277 -7.90 -2.47 12.36
N LEU A 278 -8.47 -3.60 12.79
CA LEU A 278 -7.92 -4.93 12.51
C LEU A 278 -7.80 -5.20 11.00
N ILE A 279 -8.76 -4.72 10.21
CA ILE A 279 -8.75 -4.84 8.73
C ILE A 279 -7.80 -3.82 8.09
N ALA A 280 -7.65 -2.62 8.70
CA ALA A 280 -6.81 -1.55 8.18
C ALA A 280 -5.31 -1.83 8.34
N LEU A 281 -4.89 -2.51 9.43
CA LEU A 281 -3.46 -2.77 9.70
C LEU A 281 -2.73 -3.49 8.54
N PRO A 282 -3.27 -4.58 7.94
CA PRO A 282 -2.68 -5.17 6.74
C PRO A 282 -2.59 -4.21 5.56
N GLN A 283 -3.60 -3.37 5.35
CA GLN A 283 -3.60 -2.39 4.25
C GLN A 283 -2.51 -1.33 4.44
N ILE A 284 -2.30 -0.88 5.69
CA ILE A 284 -1.21 0.04 6.02
C ILE A 284 0.15 -0.64 5.77
N ARG A 285 0.31 -1.92 6.15
CA ARG A 285 1.55 -2.67 5.89
C ARG A 285 1.82 -2.85 4.40
N ASN A 286 0.80 -3.12 3.60
CA ASN A 286 0.92 -3.26 2.13
C ASN A 286 1.14 -1.91 1.42
N SER A 287 0.82 -0.79 2.08
CA SER A 287 1.09 0.56 1.55
C SER A 287 2.51 1.05 1.83
N MET A 288 3.33 0.27 2.55
CA MET A 288 4.73 0.63 2.78
C MET A 288 5.52 0.52 1.46
N PRO A 289 6.36 1.52 1.12
CA PRO A 289 7.07 1.54 -0.16
C PRO A 289 8.00 0.34 -0.34
N ASP A 290 7.81 -0.40 -1.44
CA ASP A 290 8.58 -1.58 -1.87
C ASP A 290 8.96 -2.51 -0.74
N ALA A 291 7.99 -2.72 0.15
CA ALA A 291 8.19 -3.50 1.33
C ALA A 291 8.17 -4.98 0.95
N PRO A 292 9.18 -5.76 1.35
CA PRO A 292 9.26 -7.18 1.03
C PRO A 292 8.04 -7.94 1.58
N GLY A 293 7.85 -9.14 1.04
CA GLY A 293 6.95 -10.16 1.56
C GLY A 293 7.09 -10.39 3.08
N LEU A 294 6.11 -11.10 3.65
CA LEU A 294 6.03 -11.37 5.09
C LEU A 294 7.01 -12.48 5.55
N ASP A 295 8.28 -12.39 5.15
CA ASP A 295 9.30 -13.43 5.32
C ASP A 295 10.18 -13.24 6.56
N GLY A 296 9.59 -12.73 7.65
CA GLY A 296 10.30 -12.57 8.93
C GLY A 296 11.21 -11.34 8.98
N VAL A 297 10.89 -10.33 8.19
CA VAL A 297 11.56 -9.02 8.18
C VAL A 297 11.38 -8.34 9.55
N LEU A 298 12.37 -7.55 9.96
CA LEU A 298 12.43 -6.96 11.31
C LEU A 298 11.15 -6.21 11.67
N ILE A 299 10.63 -5.40 10.74
CA ILE A 299 9.41 -4.60 10.94
C ILE A 299 8.17 -5.45 11.19
N ASP A 300 8.12 -6.66 10.61
CA ASP A 300 7.02 -7.58 10.76
C ASP A 300 7.08 -8.29 12.10
N CYS A 301 8.30 -8.72 12.49
CA CYS A 301 8.57 -9.37 13.77
C CYS A 301 8.23 -8.46 14.97
N ILE A 302 8.62 -7.19 14.93
CA ILE A 302 8.42 -6.25 16.05
C ILE A 302 7.17 -5.39 15.91
N GLY A 303 6.54 -5.36 14.74
CA GLY A 303 5.40 -4.49 14.44
C GLY A 303 4.19 -5.30 14.03
N PHE A 304 4.14 -5.70 12.77
CA PHE A 304 2.94 -6.25 12.16
C PHE A 304 2.34 -7.43 12.95
N PHE A 305 3.14 -8.45 13.28
CA PHE A 305 2.62 -9.62 14.00
C PHE A 305 2.14 -9.27 15.42
N PRO A 306 2.92 -8.59 16.29
CA PRO A 306 2.43 -8.13 17.59
C PRO A 306 1.17 -7.25 17.49
N GLN A 307 1.13 -6.33 16.53
CA GLN A 307 -0.02 -5.44 16.31
C GLN A 307 -1.28 -6.26 16.01
N MET A 308 -1.20 -7.19 15.06
CA MET A 308 -2.33 -8.06 14.69
C MET A 308 -2.82 -8.93 15.85
N VAL A 309 -1.91 -9.48 16.66
CA VAL A 309 -2.26 -10.28 17.83
C VAL A 309 -2.99 -9.42 18.87
N ILE A 310 -2.44 -8.26 19.22
CA ILE A 310 -3.02 -7.35 20.22
C ILE A 310 -4.40 -6.84 19.78
N THR A 311 -4.55 -6.44 18.52
CA THR A 311 -5.86 -5.97 18.01
C THR A 311 -6.88 -7.09 17.95
N SER A 312 -6.48 -8.31 17.55
CA SER A 312 -7.38 -9.48 17.53
C SER A 312 -7.86 -9.85 18.94
N ILE A 313 -6.94 -9.90 19.91
CA ILE A 313 -7.28 -10.12 21.32
C ILE A 313 -8.24 -9.03 21.82
N SER A 314 -8.03 -7.76 21.43
CA SER A 314 -8.91 -6.65 21.79
C SER A 314 -10.34 -6.83 21.25
N VAL A 315 -10.49 -7.26 19.98
CA VAL A 315 -11.80 -7.59 19.40
C VAL A 315 -12.48 -8.71 20.20
N ILE A 316 -11.74 -9.79 20.51
CA ILE A 316 -12.27 -10.93 21.29
C ILE A 316 -12.78 -10.46 22.66
N PHE A 317 -12.00 -9.64 23.38
CA PHE A 317 -12.43 -9.10 24.67
C PHE A 317 -13.69 -8.24 24.55
N LEU A 318 -13.79 -7.38 23.53
CA LEU A 318 -14.99 -6.57 23.31
C LEU A 318 -16.23 -7.42 23.04
N LEU A 319 -16.09 -8.50 22.26
CA LEU A 319 -17.17 -9.47 22.01
C LEU A 319 -17.60 -10.20 23.28
N ILE A 320 -16.65 -10.62 24.12
CA ILE A 320 -16.95 -11.25 25.42
C ILE A 320 -17.71 -10.28 26.32
N ILE A 321 -17.28 -9.01 26.39
CA ILE A 321 -17.97 -7.97 27.18
C ILE A 321 -19.40 -7.76 26.66
N LEU A 322 -19.60 -7.78 25.33
CA LEU A 322 -20.92 -7.66 24.72
C LEU A 322 -21.82 -8.84 25.10
N ALA A 323 -21.31 -10.06 24.93
CA ALA A 323 -22.05 -11.29 25.25
C ALA A 323 -22.45 -11.35 26.73
N ALA A 324 -21.52 -11.01 27.64
CA ALA A 324 -21.79 -10.96 29.07
C ALA A 324 -22.91 -9.96 29.42
N ARG A 325 -22.90 -8.78 28.80
CA ARG A 325 -23.93 -7.75 29.05
C ARG A 325 -25.29 -8.11 28.48
N GLU A 326 -25.35 -8.68 27.28
CA GLU A 326 -26.60 -9.16 26.69
C GLU A 326 -27.21 -10.28 27.54
N TYR A 327 -26.38 -11.21 28.04
CA TYR A 327 -26.82 -12.27 28.95
C TYR A 327 -27.44 -11.70 30.24
N ASP A 328 -26.78 -10.71 30.86
CA ASP A 328 -27.29 -10.05 32.08
C ASP A 328 -28.63 -9.34 31.87
N ILE A 329 -28.82 -8.70 30.71
CA ILE A 329 -30.08 -8.01 30.36
C ILE A 329 -31.22 -9.02 30.20
N ILE A 330 -30.98 -10.12 29.49
CA ILE A 330 -31.97 -11.19 29.28
C ILE A 330 -32.35 -11.85 30.62
N GLY A 331 -31.37 -12.08 31.50
CA GLY A 331 -31.59 -12.64 32.84
C GLY A 331 -32.46 -11.77 33.75
N ARG A 332 -32.28 -10.44 33.71
CA ARG A 332 -33.12 -9.49 34.47
C ARG A 332 -34.54 -9.39 33.91
N GLY A 333 -34.72 -9.48 32.60
CA GLY A 333 -36.05 -9.45 31.97
C GLY A 333 -36.96 -10.61 32.41
N ARG A 334 -36.39 -11.80 32.65
CA ARG A 334 -37.15 -12.98 33.10
C ARG A 334 -37.49 -13.01 34.60
N SER A 335 -36.73 -12.31 35.44
CA SER A 335 -36.96 -12.27 36.89
C SER A 335 -37.98 -11.21 37.30
N SER A 336 -38.08 -10.10 36.54
CA SER A 336 -39.09 -9.06 36.77
C SER A 336 -40.53 -9.48 36.48
N SER A 337 -40.78 -10.55 35.70
CA SER A 337 -42.13 -11.01 35.38
C SER A 337 -42.71 -12.00 36.39
N ARG A 338 -41.98 -12.35 37.46
CA ARG A 338 -42.40 -13.36 38.45
C ARG A 338 -42.63 -12.84 39.88
N SER A 339 -42.43 -11.55 40.17
CA SER A 339 -42.56 -10.99 41.53
C SER A 339 -43.63 -9.91 41.72
N SER A 340 -44.56 -9.69 40.78
CA SER A 340 -45.80 -8.94 41.07
C SER A 340 -46.94 -9.93 41.32
N GLY A 341 -46.91 -10.52 42.51
CA GLY A 341 -47.89 -11.48 42.99
C GLY A 341 -48.06 -11.41 44.51
N SER A 342 -48.18 -10.20 45.06
CA SER A 342 -48.70 -10.00 46.42
C SER A 342 -49.52 -8.72 46.51
N HIS A 343 -50.85 -8.94 46.53
CA HIS A 343 -51.90 -8.14 47.15
C HIS A 343 -51.85 -6.60 47.09
N SER A 344 -52.51 -6.03 46.09
CA SER A 344 -53.42 -4.90 46.35
C SER A 344 -54.68 -5.05 45.49
N LEU A 345 -55.85 -5.05 46.13
CA LEU A 345 -57.16 -4.97 45.51
C LEU A 345 -57.34 -3.56 44.94
N ALA A 346 -56.76 -3.31 43.77
CA ALA A 346 -57.10 -2.16 42.95
C ALA A 346 -58.03 -2.64 41.84
N MET A 347 -59.25 -2.08 41.82
CA MET A 347 -60.25 -2.25 40.78
C MET A 347 -59.60 -2.25 39.40
N SER A 348 -59.73 -3.38 38.72
CA SER A 348 -59.39 -3.56 37.31
C SER A 348 -60.22 -2.59 36.47
N SER A 349 -59.66 -1.41 36.16
CA SER A 349 -60.09 -0.65 34.99
C SER A 349 -59.54 -1.38 33.76
N ARG A 350 -60.22 -2.46 33.36
CA ARG A 350 -60.09 -2.98 32.00
C ARG A 350 -60.23 -1.77 31.06
N PRO A 351 -59.29 -1.53 30.13
CA PRO A 351 -59.46 -0.48 29.14
C PRO A 351 -60.81 -0.72 28.46
N ARG A 352 -61.75 0.23 28.63
CA ARG A 352 -63.06 0.15 27.97
C ARG A 352 -62.78 0.01 26.47
N PRO A 353 -63.47 -0.92 25.77
CA PRO A 353 -63.37 -0.98 24.33
C PRO A 353 -63.72 0.39 23.74
N PRO A 354 -63.10 0.79 22.62
CA PRO A 354 -63.50 2.01 21.92
C PRO A 354 -65.03 1.94 21.65
N PRO A 355 -65.77 3.04 21.88
CA PRO A 355 -67.20 3.07 21.62
C PRO A 355 -67.47 2.74 20.15
N VAL A 356 -68.59 2.06 19.90
CA VAL A 356 -69.03 1.76 18.53
C VAL A 356 -69.19 3.09 17.78
N PRO A 357 -68.63 3.24 16.56
CA PRO A 357 -68.71 4.49 15.81
C PRO A 357 -70.17 4.92 15.62
N SER A 358 -70.48 6.18 15.94
CA SER A 358 -71.79 6.78 15.62
C SER A 358 -71.87 7.15 14.13
N GLN A 359 -73.06 7.49 13.61
CA GLN A 359 -73.22 7.91 12.21
C GLN A 359 -72.39 9.15 11.82
N ASN A 360 -71.93 9.93 12.81
CA ASN A 360 -71.09 11.12 12.61
C ASN A 360 -69.62 10.88 13.00
N ALA A 361 -69.19 9.62 13.16
CA ALA A 361 -67.82 9.31 13.57
C ALA A 361 -66.81 9.69 12.48
N THR A 362 -65.68 10.23 12.92
CA THR A 362 -64.59 10.61 12.03
C THR A 362 -63.88 9.38 11.46
N SER A 363 -63.28 9.50 10.27
CA SER A 363 -62.51 8.41 9.64
C SER A 363 -61.42 7.82 10.57
N LYS A 364 -60.84 8.65 11.44
CA LYS A 364 -59.85 8.22 12.44
C LYS A 364 -60.46 7.35 13.54
N GLU A 365 -61.68 7.65 13.99
CA GLU A 365 -62.38 6.84 15.00
C GLU A 365 -62.83 5.49 14.43
N ILE A 366 -63.28 5.47 13.17
CA ILE A 366 -63.67 4.24 12.46
C ILE A 366 -62.45 3.32 12.28
N SER A 367 -61.31 3.86 11.82
CA SER A 367 -60.07 3.07 11.65
C SER A 367 -59.51 2.54 12.97
N GLN A 368 -59.59 3.30 14.07
CA GLN A 368 -59.19 2.80 15.39
C GLN A 368 -60.11 1.69 15.90
N TYR A 369 -61.42 1.82 15.66
CA TYR A 369 -62.40 0.78 16.00
C TYR A 369 -62.13 -0.51 15.20
N ASP A 370 -61.88 -0.41 13.89
CA ASP A 370 -61.59 -1.56 13.02
C ASP A 370 -60.26 -2.23 13.35
N LEU A 371 -59.21 -1.47 13.66
CA LEU A 371 -57.92 -2.01 14.12
C LEU A 371 -58.11 -2.80 15.43
N HIS A 372 -58.86 -2.26 16.38
CA HIS A 372 -59.17 -2.95 17.63
C HIS A 372 -59.95 -4.25 17.38
N ARG A 373 -60.88 -4.24 16.42
CA ARG A 373 -61.68 -5.38 16.00
C ARG A 373 -60.82 -6.49 15.37
N MET A 374 -59.88 -6.13 14.50
CA MET A 374 -58.92 -7.06 13.89
C MET A 374 -58.00 -7.70 14.93
N ILE A 375 -57.47 -6.91 15.87
CA ILE A 375 -56.61 -7.45 16.95
C ILE A 375 -57.36 -8.48 17.80
N LYS A 376 -58.65 -8.27 18.07
CA LYS A 376 -59.49 -9.25 18.78
C LYS A 376 -59.72 -10.52 17.94
N HIS A 377 -60.00 -10.37 16.66
CA HIS A 377 -60.18 -11.50 15.75
C HIS A 377 -58.91 -12.35 15.64
N LEU A 378 -57.74 -11.73 15.48
CA LEU A 378 -56.43 -12.41 15.45
C LEU A 378 -56.09 -13.14 16.76
N LYS A 379 -56.66 -12.69 17.88
CA LYS A 379 -56.54 -13.36 19.18
C LYS A 379 -57.56 -14.50 19.37
N GLY A 380 -58.32 -14.85 18.32
CA GLY A 380 -59.36 -15.89 18.37
C GLY A 380 -60.61 -15.49 19.16
N GLN A 381 -60.77 -14.21 19.49
CA GLN A 381 -61.95 -13.73 20.19
C GLN A 381 -63.09 -13.50 19.19
N TYR A 382 -64.32 -13.86 19.57
CA TYR A 382 -65.50 -13.59 18.75
C TYR A 382 -65.73 -12.08 18.60
N VAL A 383 -66.01 -11.65 17.37
CA VAL A 383 -66.29 -10.24 17.07
C VAL A 383 -67.47 -10.13 16.12
N PHE A 384 -68.41 -9.22 16.42
CA PHE A 384 -69.61 -8.99 15.62
C PHE A 384 -69.64 -7.55 15.07
N PRO A 385 -69.98 -7.34 13.78
CA PRO A 385 -70.17 -8.36 12.74
C PRO A 385 -68.89 -9.18 12.50
N PRO A 386 -68.94 -10.33 11.79
CA PRO A 386 -67.72 -11.06 11.43
C PRO A 386 -66.79 -10.17 10.60
N VAL A 387 -65.48 -10.20 10.89
CA VAL A 387 -64.49 -9.52 10.04
C VAL A 387 -64.41 -10.31 8.73
N GLN A 388 -64.91 -9.75 7.63
CA GLN A 388 -64.77 -10.38 6.33
C GLN A 388 -63.33 -10.20 5.85
N PRO A 389 -62.57 -11.27 5.54
CA PRO A 389 -61.17 -11.19 5.10
C PRO A 389 -61.03 -10.67 3.65
N GLY A 390 -61.84 -9.71 3.24
CA GLY A 390 -61.83 -9.11 1.90
C GLY A 390 -62.44 -7.71 1.78
N SER A 391 -63.03 -7.14 2.83
CA SER A 391 -63.57 -5.78 2.80
C SER A 391 -62.53 -4.76 3.29
N LEU A 392 -61.38 -4.71 2.61
CA LEU A 392 -60.64 -3.46 2.58
C LEU A 392 -61.41 -2.56 1.61
N HIS A 393 -61.77 -1.35 2.04
CA HIS A 393 -62.20 -0.33 1.09
C HIS A 393 -61.17 -0.27 -0.04
N ARG A 394 -61.65 -0.66 -1.21
CA ARG A 394 -61.08 -0.42 -2.52
C ARG A 394 -60.75 1.07 -2.61
N LEU A 395 -59.51 1.43 -2.27
CA LEU A 395 -58.83 2.56 -2.88
C LEU A 395 -58.69 2.15 -4.34
N ASP A 396 -59.61 2.62 -5.18
CA ASP A 396 -59.47 2.46 -6.62
C ASP A 396 -58.13 3.05 -7.04
N THR A 397 -57.34 2.16 -7.61
CA THR A 397 -56.12 2.41 -8.36
C THR A 397 -56.44 3.22 -9.61
N SER A 398 -55.61 4.22 -9.91
CA SER A 398 -55.33 4.61 -11.29
C SER A 398 -53.83 4.44 -11.52
N ARG A 399 -53.49 3.43 -12.34
CA ARG A 399 -52.37 3.32 -13.30
C ARG A 399 -50.96 3.61 -12.73
N ASP A 400 -50.01 2.67 -12.64
CA ASP A 400 -49.61 1.67 -13.64
C ASP A 400 -49.09 0.38 -12.97
N LEU A 401 -49.61 -0.74 -13.46
CA LEU A 401 -49.02 -2.07 -13.33
C LEU A 401 -48.10 -2.27 -14.53
N GLN A 402 -46.91 -2.84 -14.33
CA GLN A 402 -46.63 -4.22 -14.78
C GLN A 402 -45.19 -4.67 -14.48
N HIS A 403 -45.11 -5.83 -13.82
CA HIS A 403 -44.12 -6.93 -13.97
C HIS A 403 -42.61 -6.63 -13.78
N CYS A 404 -41.78 -7.45 -13.12
CA CYS A 404 -41.86 -8.86 -12.78
C CYS A 404 -40.80 -9.23 -11.71
N ARG A 405 -41.23 -9.92 -10.64
CA ARG A 405 -40.68 -11.18 -10.10
C ARG A 405 -39.14 -11.36 -9.95
N SER A 406 -38.77 -11.52 -8.69
CA SER A 406 -37.57 -12.15 -8.09
C SER A 406 -36.91 -13.32 -8.83
N ARG A 407 -35.56 -13.39 -8.78
CA ARG A 407 -34.78 -14.63 -8.49
C ARG A 407 -33.31 -14.32 -8.15
N THR A 408 -32.98 -14.59 -6.89
CA THR A 408 -31.85 -15.37 -6.33
C THR A 408 -30.52 -15.52 -7.10
N LEU A 409 -29.43 -15.19 -6.39
CA LEU A 409 -28.08 -15.79 -6.40
C LEU A 409 -27.74 -16.80 -7.50
N SER A 410 -26.86 -16.43 -8.43
CA SER A 410 -25.59 -17.13 -8.74
C SER A 410 -24.79 -16.30 -9.77
N LYS A 411 -23.53 -15.99 -9.46
CA LYS A 411 -22.40 -15.82 -10.41
C LYS A 411 -21.12 -15.44 -9.65
N ILE A 412 -20.59 -16.45 -8.96
CA ILE A 412 -19.14 -16.68 -8.88
C ILE A 412 -18.88 -17.77 -9.93
N MET A 413 -17.77 -17.67 -10.66
CA MET A 413 -17.31 -18.48 -11.80
C MET A 413 -17.76 -17.99 -13.18
N GLU A 414 -17.00 -17.05 -13.76
CA GLU A 414 -16.58 -17.03 -15.17
C GLU A 414 -15.73 -15.77 -15.42
N ALA A 415 -14.42 -15.89 -15.21
CA ALA A 415 -13.41 -14.99 -15.79
C ALA A 415 -12.10 -15.79 -15.86
N GLY A 416 -12.15 -16.87 -16.61
CA GLY A 416 -11.00 -17.65 -17.05
C GLY A 416 -11.04 -17.72 -18.56
N GLU A 417 -9.93 -17.29 -19.16
CA GLU A 417 -9.43 -17.64 -20.50
C GLU A 417 -9.86 -16.86 -21.76
N LEU A 418 -8.79 -16.51 -22.48
CA LEU A 418 -8.60 -16.34 -23.92
C LEU A 418 -8.92 -14.98 -24.54
N HIS A 419 -7.86 -14.20 -24.76
CA HIS A 419 -7.54 -13.67 -26.09
C HIS A 419 -6.04 -13.81 -26.38
N ARG A 420 -5.73 -14.76 -27.26
CA ARG A 420 -4.49 -14.86 -28.04
C ARG A 420 -4.82 -14.27 -29.41
N HIS A 421 -4.09 -13.26 -29.84
CA HIS A 421 -3.77 -13.04 -31.25
C HIS A 421 -2.42 -12.34 -31.36
#